data_AF-A0AAD5KIS6-F1
#
_entry.id   AF-A0AAD5KIS6-F1
#
_cell.length_a   1.000
_cell.length_b   1.000
_cell.length_c   1.000
_cell.angle_alpha   90.00
_cell.angle_beta   90.00
_cell.angle_gamma   90.00
#
_symmetry.space_group_name_H-M   'P 1'
#
loop_
_entity.id
_entity.type
_entity.pdbx_description
1 polymer ?
#
loop_
_entity_poly.entity_id
_entity_poly.type
_entity_poly.pdbx_seq_one_letter_code
_entity_poly.pdbx_strand_id
1 'polypeptide(L)'
;MAAFKPHYTLCPLLGAHNLVGVSADKEESTVLVTLGPNIIVKHKLSDQKPLKSWSTRQSNQITCKSVYNGTNDKYVCVLNRKHICMWSEEESNLEDVKKHTFSTNIHTIHSPPGKSSLIVYENGYSECLEIGLTKRKDVKPSLLDQDETVAKSYLEVVKNQSILVLCTSGNKIYYVRLASDGTPDGNLNFSLTKGTDCKNLGMVVVNDDTNIVTILVLWSDGELVRYSEQGVIMSTYSLSGICLSSPVAMVKLDATHIAIYGADVSEEGATLLLFDLKFGMSVANRKLKFFCDPPHLYCLESNNVLLLCIVQNLVVVPYVLQPSLLCNLIDSKHIRDSNAKPDVVGWGEAVPTTGNPNPLKFCQGDTTRLSNTLWESNASSSRIFDELLPLLKEDKDIDGICLLLSSVKDLPEKWLADLLNFSLENNLIEGDKLKKMLEILLSLSYSDVVLLNHLRRKMTTQSTIKLLQYLAELLKICKWAKDETSETSKPDFSQVVDWISLILDAHHHELLIAGSDEQVKQLIKQLGQLVGESYDVLDSLGQSEPLVTLLEQKRRPPENRRKDWYAIEVVRLL
;
A
#
# COMPACT_ATOMS: atom_id res chain seq x y z
N MET A 1 4.18 1.16 -2.22
CA MET A 1 2.81 1.12 -1.69
C MET A 1 2.78 1.68 -0.28
N ALA A 2 1.70 2.32 0.17
CA ALA A 2 1.55 2.68 1.58
C ALA A 2 1.48 1.38 2.42
N ALA A 3 2.29 1.27 3.47
CA ALA A 3 2.46 0.01 4.17
C ALA A 3 2.94 0.19 5.62
N PHE A 4 2.67 -0.82 6.45
CA PHE A 4 3.22 -0.92 7.79
C PHE A 4 4.58 -1.63 7.79
N LYS A 5 5.62 -0.97 8.29
CA LYS A 5 6.95 -1.58 8.54
C LYS A 5 6.90 -2.52 9.73
N PRO A 6 7.86 -3.46 9.90
CA PRO A 6 7.91 -4.36 11.04
C PRO A 6 7.73 -3.61 12.37
N HIS A 7 6.84 -4.14 13.21
CA HIS A 7 6.56 -3.56 14.52
C HIS A 7 7.54 -4.09 15.56
N TYR A 8 7.75 -3.32 16.62
CA TYR A 8 8.53 -3.73 17.78
C TYR A 8 7.85 -3.27 19.06
N THR A 9 8.19 -3.90 20.18
CA THR A 9 7.59 -3.61 21.49
C THR A 9 8.55 -2.79 22.33
N LEU A 10 8.07 -1.72 22.97
CA LEU A 10 8.81 -1.05 24.02
C LEU A 10 8.79 -1.87 25.31
N CYS A 11 9.62 -1.49 26.29
CA CYS A 11 9.60 -2.08 27.62
C CYS A 11 8.17 -2.16 28.20
N PRO A 12 7.84 -3.24 28.93
CA PRO A 12 6.54 -3.40 29.56
C PRO A 12 6.19 -2.20 30.43
N LEU A 13 4.97 -1.70 30.26
CA LEU A 13 4.41 -0.62 31.07
C LEU A 13 3.89 -1.21 32.39
N LEU A 14 4.39 -0.68 33.50
CA LEU A 14 3.86 -1.00 34.83
C LEU A 14 2.42 -0.47 34.91
N GLY A 15 1.43 -1.37 34.90
CA GLY A 15 0.02 -1.00 34.98
C GLY A 15 -0.57 -0.50 33.65
N ALA A 16 -0.26 -1.15 32.53
CA ALA A 16 -0.79 -0.81 31.20
C ALA A 16 -2.33 -0.74 31.09
N HIS A 17 -3.07 -1.42 31.99
CA HIS A 17 -4.53 -1.30 32.11
C HIS A 17 -5.01 0.11 32.47
N ASN A 18 -4.11 0.96 32.98
CA ASN A 18 -4.39 2.34 33.33
C ASN A 18 -3.79 3.33 32.32
N LEU A 19 -3.53 2.93 31.07
CA LEU A 19 -3.03 3.88 30.08
C LEU A 19 -4.05 5.02 29.88
N VAL A 20 -3.66 6.24 30.24
CA VAL A 20 -4.49 7.44 30.05
C VAL A 20 -4.25 8.02 28.66
N GLY A 21 -3.01 8.00 28.19
CA GLY A 21 -2.70 8.37 26.82
C GLY A 21 -1.23 8.51 26.51
N VAL A 22 -0.95 8.72 25.23
CA VAL A 22 0.39 8.94 24.70
C VAL A 22 0.43 10.27 23.94
N SER A 23 1.50 11.04 24.11
CA SER A 23 1.74 12.28 23.36
C SER A 23 3.16 12.36 22.83
N ALA A 24 3.36 13.26 21.86
CA ALA A 24 4.68 13.68 21.44
C ALA A 24 5.43 14.38 22.58
N ASP A 25 6.75 14.27 22.54
CA ASP A 25 7.68 15.00 23.41
C ASP A 25 8.36 16.15 22.63
N LYS A 26 9.24 16.90 23.30
CA LYS A 26 10.14 17.91 22.73
C LYS A 26 11.03 17.33 21.63
N GLU A 27 11.61 16.15 21.86
CA GLU A 27 12.42 15.47 20.87
C GLU A 27 11.56 14.50 20.06
N GLU A 28 11.68 14.55 18.73
CA GLU A 28 10.90 13.70 17.84
C GLU A 28 11.11 12.21 18.15
N SER A 29 12.31 11.79 18.56
CA SER A 29 12.64 10.40 18.87
C SER A 29 12.03 9.86 20.18
N THR A 30 11.33 10.70 20.92
CA THR A 30 10.81 10.40 22.27
C THR A 30 9.31 10.63 22.38
N VAL A 31 8.68 9.88 23.28
CA VAL A 31 7.24 9.94 23.54
C VAL A 31 6.96 9.99 25.03
N LEU A 32 5.88 10.68 25.40
CA LEU A 32 5.38 10.73 26.76
C LEU A 32 4.23 9.75 26.90
N VAL A 33 4.38 8.77 27.78
CA VAL A 33 3.36 7.78 28.11
C VAL A 33 2.79 8.14 29.48
N THR A 34 1.50 8.49 29.51
CA THR A 34 0.79 8.80 30.76
C THR A 34 0.08 7.55 31.26
N LEU A 35 0.56 7.01 32.38
CA LEU A 35 -0.02 5.87 33.08
C LEU A 35 -0.79 6.38 34.29
N GLY A 36 -2.10 6.21 34.26
CA GLY A 36 -2.95 6.44 35.40
C GLY A 36 -2.62 5.45 36.53
N PRO A 37 -2.89 5.83 37.78
CA PRO A 37 -3.37 7.13 38.19
C PRO A 37 -2.26 8.18 38.35
N ASN A 38 -0.97 7.85 38.30
CA ASN A 38 0.03 8.74 38.89
C ASN A 38 1.44 8.72 38.28
N ILE A 39 1.67 8.09 37.12
CA ILE A 39 3.00 7.95 36.53
C ILE A 39 3.03 8.52 35.11
N ILE A 40 4.08 9.26 34.78
CA ILE A 40 4.39 9.74 33.43
C ILE A 40 5.76 9.21 33.07
N VAL A 41 5.90 8.52 31.95
CA VAL A 41 7.19 7.95 31.51
C VAL A 41 7.56 8.52 30.15
N LYS A 42 8.77 9.08 30.07
CA LYS A 42 9.41 9.48 28.82
C LYS A 42 10.16 8.28 28.25
N HIS A 43 9.78 7.85 27.05
CA HIS A 43 10.37 6.72 26.34
C HIS A 43 11.10 7.17 25.08
N LYS A 44 12.26 6.58 24.81
CA LYS A 44 12.95 6.75 23.53
C LYS A 44 12.60 5.60 22.60
N LEU A 45 12.14 5.92 21.39
CA LEU A 45 11.67 4.93 20.42
C LEU A 45 12.82 4.09 19.86
N SER A 46 14.00 4.69 19.64
CA SER A 46 15.17 3.98 19.07
C SER A 46 15.75 2.92 20.01
N ASP A 47 15.86 3.26 21.30
CA ASP A 47 16.60 2.45 22.27
C ASP A 47 15.67 1.52 23.06
N GLN A 48 14.35 1.61 22.80
CA GLN A 48 13.26 0.84 23.42
C GLN A 48 13.19 0.96 24.94
N LYS A 49 13.88 1.93 25.54
CA LYS A 49 14.05 2.10 26.99
C LYS A 49 13.33 3.35 27.51
N PRO A 50 12.82 3.30 28.77
CA PRO A 50 12.42 4.50 29.48
C PRO A 50 13.65 5.36 29.78
N LEU A 51 13.57 6.65 29.50
CA LEU A 51 14.62 7.63 29.83
C LEU A 51 14.39 8.21 31.22
N LYS A 52 13.16 8.66 31.48
CA LYS A 52 12.80 9.33 32.74
C LYS A 52 11.36 9.01 33.10
N SER A 53 11.06 8.98 34.39
CA SER A 53 9.71 8.85 34.92
C SER A 53 9.44 9.91 35.97
N TRP A 54 8.25 10.49 35.92
CA TRP A 54 7.72 11.38 36.93
C TRP A 54 6.53 10.72 37.60
N SER A 55 6.35 10.96 38.90
CA SER A 55 5.23 10.40 39.64
C SER A 55 4.56 11.43 40.54
N THR A 56 3.28 11.20 40.83
CA THR A 56 2.49 11.96 41.79
C THR A 56 1.99 11.06 42.91
N ARG A 57 1.53 11.64 44.03
CA ARG A 57 0.78 10.89 45.06
C ARG A 57 -0.52 10.33 44.50
N GLN A 58 -0.97 9.23 45.09
CA GLN A 58 -2.30 8.64 44.81
C GLN A 58 -3.46 9.62 44.99
N SER A 59 -3.29 10.67 45.82
CA SER A 59 -4.30 11.72 46.02
C SER A 59 -4.38 12.72 44.85
N ASN A 60 -3.38 12.77 43.97
CA ASN A 60 -3.29 13.67 42.83
C ASN A 60 -3.28 12.83 41.55
N GLN A 61 -4.44 12.33 41.16
CA GLN A 61 -4.59 11.43 40.02
C GLN A 61 -4.50 12.21 38.72
N ILE A 62 -3.72 11.71 37.77
CA ILE A 62 -3.60 12.26 36.42
C ILE A 62 -4.83 11.81 35.63
N THR A 63 -5.60 12.78 35.14
CA THR A 63 -6.93 12.52 34.55
C THR A 63 -6.97 12.60 33.03
N CYS A 64 -5.94 13.14 32.39
CA CYS A 64 -5.80 13.18 30.94
C CYS A 64 -4.32 13.01 30.55
N LYS A 65 -4.06 12.78 29.25
CA LYS A 65 -2.68 12.67 28.73
C LYS A 65 -1.87 13.92 29.10
N SER A 66 -0.63 13.72 29.56
CA SER A 66 0.35 14.79 29.69
C SER A 66 0.80 15.25 28.31
N VAL A 67 1.17 16.52 28.17
CA VAL A 67 1.64 17.09 26.90
C VAL A 67 2.85 17.98 27.14
N TYR A 68 3.74 18.06 26.16
CA TYR A 68 4.82 19.05 26.15
C TYR A 68 4.32 20.36 25.52
N ASN A 69 4.57 21.49 26.17
CA ASN A 69 4.25 22.82 25.66
C ASN A 69 5.52 23.50 25.15
N GLY A 70 5.60 23.66 23.82
CA GLY A 70 6.75 24.27 23.16
C GLY A 70 6.89 25.77 23.40
N THR A 71 5.82 26.48 23.78
CA THR A 71 5.87 27.95 23.98
C THR A 71 6.65 28.33 25.24
N ASN A 72 6.55 27.52 26.30
CA ASN A 72 7.18 27.81 27.59
C ASN A 72 8.20 26.75 28.02
N ASP A 73 8.53 25.81 27.14
CA ASP A 73 9.50 24.72 27.36
C ASP A 73 9.20 23.93 28.66
N LYS A 74 7.91 23.61 28.86
CA LYS A 74 7.43 22.88 30.04
C LYS A 74 6.49 21.76 29.66
N TYR A 75 6.52 20.71 30.47
CA TYR A 75 5.53 19.64 30.46
C TYR A 75 4.30 20.07 31.26
N VAL A 76 3.12 19.62 30.82
CA VAL A 76 1.83 20.00 31.42
C VAL A 76 1.00 18.75 31.64
N CYS A 77 0.41 18.63 32.83
CA CYS A 77 -0.57 17.59 33.15
C CYS A 77 -1.73 18.15 33.97
N VAL A 78 -2.86 17.45 33.89
CA VAL A 78 -4.08 17.75 34.66
C VAL A 78 -4.25 16.73 35.76
N LEU A 79 -4.40 17.22 36.98
CA LEU A 79 -4.59 16.43 38.20
C LEU A 79 -6.01 16.64 38.74
N ASN A 80 -6.69 15.53 39.07
CA ASN A 80 -8.04 15.51 39.64
C ASN A 80 -9.05 16.36 38.86
N ARG A 81 -8.88 16.51 37.54
CA ARG A 81 -9.67 17.37 36.63
C ARG A 81 -9.68 18.87 36.99
N LYS A 82 -9.02 19.31 38.05
CA LYS A 82 -9.11 20.70 38.56
C LYS A 82 -7.79 21.40 38.70
N HIS A 83 -6.67 20.68 38.68
CA HIS A 83 -5.36 21.29 38.88
C HIS A 83 -4.49 21.09 37.65
N ILE A 84 -3.86 22.15 37.17
CA ILE A 84 -2.78 22.04 36.18
C ILE A 84 -1.44 22.10 36.92
N CYS A 85 -0.56 21.16 36.58
CA CYS A 85 0.82 21.11 37.03
C CYS A 85 1.74 21.28 35.82
N MET A 86 2.76 22.13 35.96
CA MET A 86 3.72 22.43 34.89
C MET A 86 5.14 22.29 35.42
N TRP A 87 5.95 21.45 34.78
CA TRP A 87 7.31 21.14 35.22
C TRP A 87 8.31 21.18 34.07
N SER A 88 9.59 21.33 34.42
CA SER A 88 10.71 21.20 33.48
C SER A 88 11.34 19.80 33.59
N GLU A 89 12.17 19.43 32.61
CA GLU A 89 12.72 18.08 32.53
C GLU A 89 13.59 17.71 33.73
N GLU A 90 14.21 18.67 34.40
CA GLU A 90 15.16 18.45 35.50
C GLU A 90 14.46 17.94 36.76
N GLU A 91 13.19 18.28 36.94
CA GLU A 91 12.42 17.94 38.13
C GLU A 91 12.26 16.42 38.26
N SER A 92 12.45 15.89 39.47
CA SER A 92 12.37 14.44 39.77
C SER A 92 11.03 14.04 40.38
N ASN A 93 10.39 14.95 41.12
CA ASN A 93 9.12 14.70 41.78
C ASN A 93 8.12 15.81 41.46
N LEU A 94 6.91 15.44 41.03
CA LEU A 94 5.84 16.39 40.70
C LEU A 94 5.09 16.90 41.95
N GLU A 95 5.43 16.40 43.14
CA GLU A 95 4.81 16.83 44.39
C GLU A 95 5.16 18.27 44.77
N ASP A 96 6.42 18.64 44.60
CA ASP A 96 6.97 19.95 45.01
C ASP A 96 6.61 21.06 44.00
N VAL A 97 6.03 20.65 42.87
CA VAL A 97 5.68 21.53 41.76
C VAL A 97 4.38 22.26 42.06
N LYS A 98 4.37 23.54 41.71
CA LYS A 98 3.22 24.41 41.93
C LYS A 98 2.00 23.92 41.14
N LYS A 99 0.89 23.73 41.85
CA LYS A 99 -0.40 23.34 41.28
C LYS A 99 -1.31 24.55 41.13
N HIS A 100 -1.88 24.71 39.94
CA HIS A 100 -2.81 25.78 39.61
C HIS A 100 -4.23 25.23 39.65
N THR A 101 -5.02 25.62 40.64
CA THR A 101 -6.42 25.20 40.79
C THR A 101 -7.36 26.03 39.92
N PHE A 102 -8.27 25.34 39.23
CA PHE A 102 -9.31 25.88 38.38
C PHE A 102 -10.69 25.69 39.02
N SER A 103 -11.59 26.64 38.79
CA SER A 103 -13.00 26.61 39.20
C SER A 103 -13.78 25.55 38.41
N THR A 104 -13.61 25.53 37.09
CA THR A 104 -14.27 24.61 36.14
C THR A 104 -13.40 23.38 35.87
N ASN A 105 -14.03 22.20 35.75
CA ASN A 105 -13.32 20.95 35.47
C ASN A 105 -12.75 20.92 34.04
N ILE A 106 -11.53 20.41 33.92
CA ILE A 106 -10.75 20.29 32.70
C ILE A 106 -10.90 18.86 32.15
N HIS A 107 -11.23 18.76 30.86
CA HIS A 107 -11.35 17.49 30.14
C HIS A 107 -9.99 17.04 29.57
N THR A 108 -9.30 17.90 28.82
CA THR A 108 -7.96 17.60 28.27
C THR A 108 -7.21 18.87 27.91
N ILE A 109 -5.91 18.73 27.64
CA ILE A 109 -5.06 19.76 27.06
C ILE A 109 -4.56 19.27 25.70
N HIS A 110 -4.70 20.10 24.68
CA HIS A 110 -4.10 19.89 23.36
C HIS A 110 -2.88 20.79 23.21
N SER A 111 -1.77 20.24 22.71
CA SER A 111 -0.54 21.01 22.49
C SER A 111 -0.06 20.80 21.06
N PRO A 112 -0.59 21.56 20.09
CA PRO A 112 -0.15 21.47 18.71
C PRO A 112 1.29 21.98 18.55
N PRO A 113 2.10 21.39 17.64
CA PRO A 113 3.48 21.81 17.42
C PRO A 113 3.58 23.30 17.06
N GLY A 114 4.45 24.05 17.74
CA GLY A 114 4.71 25.46 17.44
C GLY A 114 3.59 26.44 17.80
N LYS A 115 2.51 25.98 18.46
CA LYS A 115 1.39 26.83 18.92
C LYS A 115 1.18 26.69 20.43
N SER A 116 0.48 27.65 21.03
CA SER A 116 0.14 27.62 22.44
C SER A 116 -0.80 26.47 22.76
N SER A 117 -0.55 25.78 23.89
CA SER A 117 -1.44 24.72 24.36
C SER A 117 -2.86 25.26 24.67
N LEU A 118 -3.86 24.48 24.29
CA LEU A 118 -5.28 24.77 24.46
C LEU A 118 -5.86 23.92 25.60
N ILE A 119 -6.52 24.55 26.56
CA ILE A 119 -7.29 23.87 27.60
C ILE A 119 -8.70 23.63 27.05
N VAL A 120 -9.21 22.41 27.17
CA VAL A 120 -10.61 22.06 26.90
C VAL A 120 -11.27 21.64 28.19
N TYR A 121 -12.35 22.32 28.57
CA TYR A 121 -13.12 22.08 29.78
C TYR A 121 -14.24 21.04 29.55
N GLU A 122 -14.72 20.40 30.62
CA GLU A 122 -15.80 19.39 30.54
C GLU A 122 -17.12 19.96 30.01
N ASN A 123 -17.34 21.27 30.18
CA ASN A 123 -18.51 22.01 29.69
C ASN A 123 -18.36 22.49 28.23
N GLY A 124 -17.33 22.03 27.51
CA GLY A 124 -17.08 22.33 26.11
C GLY A 124 -16.42 23.69 25.83
N TYR A 125 -16.18 24.52 26.85
CA TYR A 125 -15.41 25.76 26.67
C TYR A 125 -13.93 25.45 26.42
N SER A 126 -13.24 26.37 25.74
CA SER A 126 -11.79 26.28 25.53
C SER A 126 -11.12 27.64 25.66
N GLU A 127 -9.85 27.65 26.05
CA GLU A 127 -9.00 28.85 26.05
C GLU A 127 -7.52 28.46 26.01
N CYS A 128 -6.64 29.35 25.55
CA CYS A 128 -5.20 29.14 25.61
C CYS A 128 -4.70 29.05 27.06
N LEU A 129 -3.69 28.20 27.29
CA LEU A 129 -3.14 27.91 28.62
C LEU A 129 -2.76 29.16 29.40
N GLU A 130 -2.09 30.13 28.76
CA GLU A 130 -1.65 31.37 29.41
C GLU A 130 -2.83 32.21 29.95
N ILE A 131 -3.94 32.24 29.21
CA ILE A 131 -5.17 32.94 29.62
C ILE A 131 -5.88 32.15 30.72
N GLY A 132 -5.96 30.83 30.60
CA GLY A 132 -6.54 29.99 31.63
C GLY A 132 -5.81 30.10 32.97
N LEU A 133 -4.48 30.22 32.96
CA LEU A 133 -3.69 30.39 34.19
C LEU A 133 -3.98 31.73 34.90
N THR A 134 -4.29 32.79 34.15
CA THR A 134 -4.65 34.11 34.72
C THR A 134 -6.10 34.15 35.19
N LYS A 135 -7.04 33.64 34.38
CA LYS A 135 -8.49 33.60 34.63
C LYS A 135 -8.98 32.31 35.31
N ARG A 136 -8.11 31.64 36.08
CA ARG A 136 -8.36 30.31 36.68
C ARG A 136 -9.54 30.24 37.66
N LYS A 137 -9.92 31.37 38.26
CA LYS A 137 -11.01 31.45 39.25
C LYS A 137 -12.37 31.75 38.62
N ASP A 138 -12.38 32.17 37.36
CA ASP A 138 -13.60 32.59 36.67
C ASP A 138 -14.41 31.35 36.29
N VAL A 139 -15.72 31.40 36.49
CA VAL A 139 -16.60 30.32 36.01
C VAL A 139 -16.72 30.46 34.50
N LYS A 140 -16.30 29.43 33.77
CA LYS A 140 -16.31 29.42 32.31
C LYS A 140 -17.72 29.18 31.78
N PRO A 141 -18.15 29.87 30.71
CA PRO A 141 -19.47 29.67 30.13
C PRO A 141 -19.59 28.26 29.57
N SER A 142 -20.76 27.63 29.67
CA SER A 142 -21.01 26.32 29.05
C SER A 142 -21.31 26.50 27.57
N LEU A 143 -20.68 25.68 26.73
CA LEU A 143 -21.01 25.58 25.30
C LEU A 143 -22.00 24.45 25.01
N LEU A 144 -22.00 23.44 25.90
CA LEU A 144 -22.83 22.24 25.78
C LEU A 144 -24.22 22.47 26.38
N ASP A 145 -25.17 21.65 25.94
CA ASP A 145 -26.53 21.63 26.48
C ASP A 145 -26.54 21.08 27.92
N GLN A 146 -27.65 21.28 28.64
CA GLN A 146 -27.79 20.81 30.03
C GLN A 146 -27.61 19.29 30.09
N ASP A 147 -26.75 18.83 31.01
CA ASP A 147 -26.37 17.42 31.26
C ASP A 147 -25.41 16.76 30.24
N GLU A 148 -24.94 17.48 29.22
CA GLU A 148 -23.94 16.95 28.29
C GLU A 148 -22.50 17.19 28.79
N THR A 149 -21.62 16.21 28.58
CA THR A 149 -20.18 16.33 28.85
C THR A 149 -19.36 15.91 27.65
N VAL A 150 -18.17 16.49 27.50
CA VAL A 150 -17.23 16.11 26.42
C VAL A 150 -16.74 14.68 26.66
N ALA A 151 -16.97 13.81 25.67
CA ALA A 151 -16.45 12.44 25.65
C ALA A 151 -15.12 12.35 24.89
N LYS A 152 -15.00 13.02 23.74
CA LYS A 152 -13.77 13.10 22.94
C LYS A 152 -13.60 14.51 22.37
N SER A 153 -12.34 14.91 22.18
CA SER A 153 -12.00 16.20 21.56
C SER A 153 -10.83 16.07 20.58
N TYR A 154 -10.92 16.80 19.48
CA TYR A 154 -9.95 16.81 18.39
C TYR A 154 -9.64 18.26 18.02
N LEU A 155 -8.37 18.58 17.84
CA LEU A 155 -7.92 19.92 17.47
C LEU A 155 -7.19 19.84 16.14
N GLU A 156 -7.68 20.58 15.15
CA GLU A 156 -7.07 20.71 13.82
C GLU A 156 -6.73 22.17 13.55
N VAL A 157 -5.60 22.39 12.87
CA VAL A 157 -5.14 23.74 12.50
C VAL A 157 -5.15 23.87 10.99
N VAL A 158 -5.92 24.82 10.49
CA VAL A 158 -6.22 24.98 9.06
C VAL A 158 -6.02 26.44 8.66
N LYS A 159 -5.11 26.71 7.73
CA LYS A 159 -4.80 28.09 7.24
C LYS A 159 -4.64 29.12 8.39
N ASN A 160 -3.96 28.70 9.46
CA ASN A 160 -3.74 29.45 10.70
C ASN A 160 -4.96 29.63 11.63
N GLN A 161 -6.16 29.19 11.24
CA GLN A 161 -7.32 29.08 12.11
C GLN A 161 -7.29 27.75 12.87
N SER A 162 -7.59 27.76 14.17
CA SER A 162 -7.74 26.53 14.96
C SER A 162 -9.21 26.12 15.03
N ILE A 163 -9.48 24.85 14.77
CA ILE A 163 -10.82 24.27 14.78
C ILE A 163 -10.85 23.14 15.81
N LEU A 164 -11.75 23.26 16.78
CA LEU A 164 -11.96 22.28 17.84
C LEU A 164 -13.26 21.52 17.55
N VAL A 165 -13.14 20.21 17.41
CA VAL A 165 -14.29 19.31 17.26
C VAL A 165 -14.48 18.54 18.58
N LEU A 166 -15.64 18.72 19.19
CA LEU A 166 -16.03 18.03 20.42
C LEU A 166 -17.12 17.01 20.12
N CYS A 167 -17.01 15.83 20.70
CA CYS A 167 -18.06 14.81 20.69
C CYS A 167 -18.54 14.59 22.12
N THR A 168 -19.84 14.72 22.35
CA THR A 168 -20.46 14.53 23.66
C THR A 168 -20.80 13.06 23.89
N SER A 169 -21.09 12.71 25.15
CA SER A 169 -21.61 11.39 25.52
C SER A 169 -22.90 11.00 24.79
N GLY A 170 -23.66 11.98 24.29
CA GLY A 170 -24.90 11.80 23.52
C GLY A 170 -24.69 11.68 22.00
N ASN A 171 -23.47 11.48 21.50
CA ASN A 171 -23.13 11.50 20.07
C ASN A 171 -23.46 12.83 19.36
N LYS A 172 -23.51 13.94 20.12
CA LYS A 172 -23.63 15.28 19.54
C LYS A 172 -22.25 15.82 19.23
N ILE A 173 -22.11 16.42 18.06
CA ILE A 173 -20.87 17.04 17.61
C ILE A 173 -20.99 18.55 17.74
N TYR A 174 -19.97 19.17 18.30
CA TYR A 174 -19.79 20.62 18.31
C TYR A 174 -18.53 20.95 17.51
N TYR A 175 -18.71 21.68 16.43
CA TYR A 175 -17.66 22.19 15.56
C TYR A 175 -17.40 23.66 15.92
N VAL A 176 -16.29 23.92 16.59
CA VAL A 176 -16.00 25.21 17.23
C VAL A 176 -14.82 25.88 16.52
N ARG A 177 -15.04 27.09 16.00
CA ARG A 177 -13.96 27.93 15.47
C ARG A 177 -13.34 28.68 16.64
N LEU A 178 -12.01 28.66 16.75
CA LEU A 178 -11.31 29.29 17.86
C LEU A 178 -10.68 30.62 17.42
N ALA A 179 -10.82 31.65 18.25
CA ALA A 179 -10.06 32.87 18.14
C ALA A 179 -8.56 32.62 18.44
N SER A 180 -7.72 33.62 18.21
CA SER A 180 -6.27 33.57 18.47
C SER A 180 -5.93 33.29 19.93
N ASP A 181 -6.83 33.62 20.84
CA ASP A 181 -6.73 33.43 22.28
C ASP A 181 -7.27 32.06 22.75
N GLY A 182 -7.69 31.22 21.80
CA GLY A 182 -8.21 29.87 22.02
C GLY A 182 -9.68 29.84 22.48
N THR A 183 -10.34 30.99 22.58
CA THR A 183 -11.75 31.06 22.96
C THR A 183 -12.68 30.74 21.78
N PRO A 184 -13.88 30.20 22.02
CA PRO A 184 -14.86 29.96 20.97
C PRO A 184 -15.31 31.26 20.27
N ASP A 185 -15.09 31.35 18.96
CA ASP A 185 -15.50 32.43 18.05
C ASP A 185 -16.62 31.93 17.11
N GLY A 186 -17.59 31.25 17.69
CA GLY A 186 -18.70 30.61 17.00
C GLY A 186 -18.61 29.08 16.93
N ASN A 187 -19.77 28.46 16.97
CA ASN A 187 -19.93 27.02 16.94
C ASN A 187 -21.10 26.60 16.04
N LEU A 188 -20.96 25.44 15.42
CA LEU A 188 -22.04 24.68 14.81
C LEU A 188 -22.21 23.39 15.60
N ASN A 189 -23.43 22.90 15.74
CA ASN A 189 -23.66 21.59 16.35
C ASN A 189 -24.68 20.78 15.55
N PHE A 190 -24.52 19.46 15.62
CA PHE A 190 -25.42 18.50 15.00
C PHE A 190 -25.30 17.16 15.71
N SER A 191 -26.36 16.36 15.69
CA SER A 191 -26.36 15.02 16.28
C SER A 191 -25.98 13.98 15.24
N LEU A 192 -25.08 13.07 15.59
CA LEU A 192 -24.77 11.91 14.76
C LEU A 192 -25.84 10.84 14.96
N THR A 193 -26.74 10.71 13.99
CA THR A 193 -27.75 9.64 13.96
C THR A 193 -27.70 8.94 12.61
N LYS A 194 -27.66 7.61 12.63
CA LYS A 194 -27.74 6.79 11.43
C LYS A 194 -28.62 5.58 11.70
N GLY A 195 -29.82 5.57 11.14
CA GLY A 195 -30.81 4.53 11.42
C GLY A 195 -31.17 4.41 12.91
N THR A 196 -32.04 3.47 13.25
CA THR A 196 -32.46 3.22 14.64
C THR A 196 -31.54 2.25 15.38
N ASP A 197 -30.78 1.41 14.67
CA ASP A 197 -30.01 0.29 15.25
C ASP A 197 -28.49 0.40 15.05
N CYS A 198 -27.97 1.45 14.39
CA CYS A 198 -26.53 1.59 14.17
C CYS A 198 -25.86 2.34 15.31
N LYS A 199 -24.79 1.75 15.85
CA LYS A 199 -23.95 2.36 16.90
C LYS A 199 -22.68 2.96 16.28
N ASN A 200 -22.22 4.06 16.85
CA ASN A 200 -20.92 4.65 16.55
C ASN A 200 -19.81 3.78 17.17
N LEU A 201 -19.02 3.10 16.33
CA LEU A 201 -17.92 2.24 16.78
C LEU A 201 -16.61 3.02 16.97
N GLY A 202 -16.40 4.08 16.19
CA GLY A 202 -15.15 4.84 16.17
C GLY A 202 -15.30 6.14 15.38
N MET A 203 -14.51 7.14 15.75
CA MET A 203 -14.53 8.45 15.11
C MET A 203 -13.12 9.03 15.00
N VAL A 204 -12.86 9.70 13.87
CA VAL A 204 -11.65 10.47 13.63
C VAL A 204 -11.99 11.76 12.89
N VAL A 205 -11.23 12.81 13.16
CA VAL A 205 -11.32 14.08 12.45
C VAL A 205 -10.17 14.16 11.45
N VAL A 206 -10.48 14.54 10.21
CA VAL A 206 -9.50 14.62 9.12
C VAL A 206 -9.64 15.97 8.43
N ASN A 207 -8.51 16.65 8.25
CA ASN A 207 -8.41 17.81 7.37
C ASN A 207 -7.97 17.35 5.98
N ASP A 208 -8.77 17.64 4.96
CA ASP A 208 -8.45 17.31 3.57
C ASP A 208 -7.49 18.33 2.91
N ASP A 209 -7.02 18.03 1.70
CA ASP A 209 -6.14 18.94 0.92
C ASP A 209 -6.81 20.28 0.61
N THR A 210 -8.14 20.33 0.62
CA THR A 210 -8.91 21.57 0.39
C THR A 210 -9.01 22.43 1.64
N ASN A 211 -8.37 22.02 2.75
CA ASN A 211 -8.40 22.68 4.04
C ASN A 211 -9.80 22.69 4.67
N ILE A 212 -10.54 21.60 4.51
CA ILE A 212 -11.83 21.39 5.14
C ILE A 212 -11.68 20.29 6.20
N VAL A 213 -12.07 20.62 7.43
CA VAL A 213 -12.11 19.65 8.53
C VAL A 213 -13.41 18.85 8.43
N THR A 214 -13.27 17.57 8.19
CA THR A 214 -14.37 16.61 8.09
C THR A 214 -14.28 15.58 9.20
N ILE A 215 -15.41 14.95 9.50
CA ILE A 215 -15.51 13.94 10.56
C ILE A 215 -15.82 12.60 9.90
N LEU A 216 -15.03 11.58 10.20
CA LEU A 216 -15.27 10.22 9.76
C LEU A 216 -15.76 9.38 10.94
N VAL A 217 -16.88 8.70 10.73
CA VAL A 217 -17.51 7.83 11.73
C VAL A 217 -17.68 6.44 11.15
N LEU A 218 -17.16 5.43 11.85
CA LEU A 218 -17.42 4.03 11.54
C LEU A 218 -18.66 3.57 12.31
N TRP A 219 -19.65 3.09 11.57
CA TRP A 219 -20.91 2.60 12.13
C TRP A 219 -20.91 1.06 12.23
N SER A 220 -21.76 0.52 13.10
CA SER A 220 -21.87 -0.93 13.33
C SER A 220 -22.44 -1.72 12.15
N ASP A 221 -22.94 -1.06 11.12
CA ASP A 221 -23.34 -1.68 9.85
C ASP A 221 -22.16 -1.87 8.87
N GLY A 222 -20.95 -1.46 9.25
CA GLY A 222 -19.75 -1.61 8.44
C GLY A 222 -19.49 -0.45 7.49
N GLU A 223 -20.31 0.60 7.51
CA GLU A 223 -20.07 1.78 6.69
C GLU A 223 -19.26 2.83 7.46
N LEU A 224 -18.22 3.33 6.81
CA LEU A 224 -17.45 4.49 7.19
C LEU A 224 -18.02 5.73 6.49
N VAL A 225 -18.66 6.61 7.27
CA VAL A 225 -19.37 7.79 6.74
C VAL A 225 -18.58 9.05 7.05
N ARG A 226 -18.38 9.91 6.03
CA ARG A 226 -17.77 11.23 6.14
C ARG A 226 -18.84 12.31 6.26
N TYR A 227 -18.76 13.11 7.31
CA TYR A 227 -19.63 14.24 7.59
C TYR A 227 -18.90 15.58 7.40
N SER A 228 -19.62 16.58 6.89
CA SER A 228 -19.16 17.97 6.81
C SER A 228 -19.26 18.69 8.16
N GLU A 229 -18.76 19.93 8.24
CA GLU A 229 -18.90 20.80 9.43
C GLU A 229 -20.36 21.05 9.85
N GLN A 230 -21.33 20.84 8.94
CA GLN A 230 -22.76 21.00 9.18
C GLN A 230 -23.49 19.67 9.42
N GLY A 231 -22.77 18.54 9.47
CA GLY A 231 -23.36 17.22 9.65
C GLY A 231 -23.98 16.63 8.39
N VAL A 232 -23.70 17.18 7.20
CA VAL A 232 -24.14 16.61 5.92
C VAL A 232 -23.21 15.48 5.53
N ILE A 233 -23.79 14.34 5.11
CA ILE A 233 -23.03 13.20 4.60
C ILE A 233 -22.38 13.58 3.26
N MET A 234 -21.05 13.53 3.19
CA MET A 234 -20.27 13.84 2.00
C MET A 234 -19.93 12.58 1.19
N SER A 235 -19.53 11.52 1.89
CA SER A 235 -19.18 10.24 1.27
C SER A 235 -19.39 9.10 2.24
N THR A 236 -19.67 7.91 1.69
CA THR A 236 -19.84 6.67 2.43
C THR A 236 -18.95 5.62 1.81
N TYR A 237 -18.20 4.91 2.66
CA TYR A 237 -17.31 3.83 2.25
C TYR A 237 -17.71 2.54 2.98
N SER A 238 -17.55 1.39 2.33
CA SER A 238 -17.73 0.09 2.99
C SER A 238 -16.40 -0.38 3.55
N LEU A 239 -16.33 -0.60 4.86
CA LEU A 239 -15.15 -1.13 5.53
C LEU A 239 -15.32 -2.62 5.78
N SER A 240 -14.32 -3.41 5.40
CA SER A 240 -14.27 -4.85 5.68
C SER A 240 -12.96 -5.21 6.40
N GLY A 241 -12.97 -6.33 7.13
CA GLY A 241 -11.78 -6.86 7.81
C GLY A 241 -11.63 -6.49 9.29
N ILE A 242 -12.64 -5.85 9.90
CA ILE A 242 -12.70 -5.59 11.35
C ILE A 242 -14.06 -6.08 11.87
N CYS A 243 -14.09 -6.59 13.11
CA CYS A 243 -15.33 -6.96 13.78
C CYS A 243 -16.15 -5.72 14.18
N LEU A 244 -17.44 -5.75 13.86
CA LEU A 244 -18.36 -4.62 14.07
C LEU A 244 -19.12 -4.70 15.41
N SER A 245 -18.84 -5.71 16.23
CA SER A 245 -19.42 -5.86 17.57
C SER A 245 -18.67 -5.05 18.64
N SER A 246 -17.36 -4.82 18.42
CA SER A 246 -16.46 -4.14 19.35
C SER A 246 -16.16 -2.69 18.92
N PRO A 247 -15.84 -1.78 19.86
CA PRO A 247 -15.38 -0.43 19.53
C PRO A 247 -14.06 -0.46 18.76
N VAL A 248 -13.78 0.62 18.03
CA VAL A 248 -12.63 0.77 17.13
C VAL A 248 -11.90 2.09 17.42
N ALA A 249 -10.57 2.07 17.43
CA ALA A 249 -9.75 3.26 17.50
C ALA A 249 -9.31 3.70 16.11
N MET A 250 -9.46 4.99 15.82
CA MET A 250 -9.17 5.57 14.51
C MET A 250 -8.29 6.81 14.66
N VAL A 251 -7.26 6.92 13.83
CA VAL A 251 -6.35 8.08 13.84
C VAL A 251 -6.00 8.49 12.41
N LYS A 252 -5.89 9.80 12.20
CA LYS A 252 -5.46 10.41 10.94
C LYS A 252 -3.96 10.17 10.74
N LEU A 253 -3.56 9.84 9.50
CA LEU A 253 -2.15 9.71 9.13
C LEU A 253 -1.72 10.86 8.22
N ASP A 254 -2.53 11.18 7.22
CA ASP A 254 -2.39 12.36 6.36
C ASP A 254 -3.79 12.82 5.89
N ALA A 255 -3.88 13.65 4.85
CA ALA A 255 -5.14 14.15 4.29
C ALA A 255 -5.99 13.06 3.59
N THR A 256 -5.35 11.97 3.17
CA THR A 256 -5.92 10.90 2.35
C THR A 256 -5.94 9.52 3.02
N HIS A 257 -5.22 9.33 4.12
CA HIS A 257 -5.01 8.05 4.78
C HIS A 257 -5.36 8.12 6.26
N ILE A 258 -6.04 7.09 6.74
CA ILE A 258 -6.32 6.86 8.15
C ILE A 258 -5.84 5.48 8.58
N ALA A 259 -5.50 5.34 9.87
CA ALA A 259 -5.29 4.07 10.51
C ALA A 259 -6.51 3.70 11.36
N ILE A 260 -6.91 2.43 11.28
CA ILE A 260 -8.06 1.87 12.01
C ILE A 260 -7.58 0.64 12.77
N TYR A 261 -7.80 0.60 14.08
CA TYR A 261 -7.45 -0.52 14.96
C TYR A 261 -8.70 -1.06 15.65
N GLY A 262 -9.02 -2.34 15.44
CA GLY A 262 -10.18 -3.01 16.02
C GLY A 262 -9.98 -4.51 16.18
N ALA A 263 -10.96 -5.23 16.72
CA ALA A 263 -10.92 -6.68 16.80
C ALA A 263 -10.95 -7.32 15.40
N ASP A 264 -10.28 -8.44 15.21
CA ASP A 264 -10.34 -9.19 13.94
C ASP A 264 -11.73 -9.79 13.73
N VAL A 265 -12.13 -10.03 12.49
CA VAL A 265 -13.45 -10.62 12.15
C VAL A 265 -13.64 -12.01 12.77
N SER A 266 -12.54 -12.73 12.99
CA SER A 266 -12.57 -14.03 13.70
C SER A 266 -12.75 -13.91 15.21
N GLU A 267 -12.72 -12.68 15.76
CA GLU A 267 -12.61 -12.38 17.20
C GLU A 267 -11.34 -12.94 17.88
N GLU A 268 -10.45 -13.57 17.11
CA GLU A 268 -9.14 -14.05 17.57
C GLU A 268 -8.05 -12.99 17.33
N GLY A 269 -7.93 -12.06 18.28
CA GLY A 269 -6.93 -10.99 18.25
C GLY A 269 -7.45 -9.70 17.62
N ALA A 270 -6.55 -8.91 17.03
CA ALA A 270 -6.86 -7.58 16.51
C ALA A 270 -6.30 -7.36 15.11
N THR A 271 -6.84 -6.38 14.41
CA THR A 271 -6.42 -5.98 13.08
C THR A 271 -6.19 -4.48 13.01
N LEU A 272 -5.03 -4.10 12.48
CA LEU A 272 -4.66 -2.73 12.15
C LEU A 272 -4.76 -2.54 10.63
N LEU A 273 -5.65 -1.67 10.19
CA LEU A 273 -5.87 -1.32 8.79
C LEU A 273 -5.30 0.05 8.47
N LEU A 274 -4.75 0.19 7.27
CA LEU A 274 -4.43 1.46 6.62
C LEU A 274 -5.46 1.67 5.51
N PHE A 275 -6.29 2.70 5.63
CA PHE A 275 -7.40 2.97 4.74
C PHE A 275 -7.16 4.25 3.94
N ASP A 276 -7.28 4.17 2.62
CA ASP A 276 -7.20 5.28 1.68
C ASP A 276 -8.60 5.84 1.42
N LEU A 277 -8.79 7.11 1.78
CA LEU A 277 -10.05 7.85 1.67
C LEU A 277 -10.33 8.34 0.24
N LYS A 278 -9.31 8.49 -0.61
CA LYS A 278 -9.46 8.94 -1.99
C LYS A 278 -10.10 7.85 -2.83
N PHE A 279 -9.68 6.61 -2.63
CA PHE A 279 -10.25 5.44 -3.33
C PHE A 279 -11.27 4.66 -2.50
N GLY A 280 -11.36 4.94 -1.20
CA GLY A 280 -12.31 4.28 -0.30
C GLY A 280 -11.96 2.82 -0.04
N MET A 281 -10.68 2.49 0.09
CA MET A 281 -10.22 1.10 0.19
C MET A 281 -9.13 0.91 1.25
N SER A 282 -9.07 -0.30 1.82
CA SER A 282 -7.95 -0.72 2.66
C SER A 282 -6.72 -1.01 1.79
N VAL A 283 -5.62 -0.32 2.07
CA VAL A 283 -4.33 -0.46 1.35
C VAL A 283 -3.43 -1.48 2.03
N ALA A 284 -3.42 -1.50 3.36
CA ALA A 284 -2.62 -2.46 4.13
C ALA A 284 -3.39 -2.98 5.33
N ASN A 285 -3.18 -4.25 5.66
CA ASN A 285 -3.73 -4.89 6.85
C ASN A 285 -2.58 -5.56 7.62
N ARG A 286 -2.55 -5.38 8.94
CA ARG A 286 -1.72 -6.17 9.83
C ARG A 286 -2.55 -6.78 10.96
N LYS A 287 -2.53 -8.11 11.03
CA LYS A 287 -3.05 -8.88 12.16
C LYS A 287 -2.12 -8.82 13.37
N LEU A 288 -2.72 -8.73 14.55
CA LEU A 288 -2.09 -8.64 15.85
C LEU A 288 -2.71 -9.71 16.76
N LYS A 289 -1.89 -10.34 17.61
CA LYS A 289 -2.32 -11.51 18.40
C LYS A 289 -3.37 -11.19 19.46
N PHE A 290 -3.43 -9.96 19.93
CA PHE A 290 -4.28 -9.56 21.05
C PHE A 290 -5.03 -8.27 20.73
N PHE A 291 -6.31 -8.26 21.13
CA PHE A 291 -7.16 -7.07 21.14
C PHE A 291 -7.26 -6.51 22.56
N CYS A 292 -7.32 -5.19 22.66
CA CYS A 292 -7.59 -4.50 23.92
C CYS A 292 -8.92 -3.78 23.81
N ASP A 293 -9.78 -3.97 24.81
CA ASP A 293 -11.04 -3.25 24.97
C ASP A 293 -10.95 -2.41 26.27
N PRO A 294 -10.97 -1.06 26.18
CA PRO A 294 -11.12 -0.26 24.98
C PRO A 294 -9.87 -0.25 24.07
N PRO A 295 -10.04 -0.04 22.75
CA PRO A 295 -8.92 0.04 21.81
C PRO A 295 -8.16 1.35 21.97
N HIS A 296 -6.83 1.26 22.03
CA HIS A 296 -5.93 2.40 22.14
C HIS A 296 -5.01 2.50 20.92
N LEU A 297 -5.15 3.58 20.16
CA LEU A 297 -4.31 3.90 19.00
C LEU A 297 -3.90 5.37 19.06
N TYR A 298 -2.61 5.63 18.93
CA TYR A 298 -2.05 6.98 18.88
C TYR A 298 -1.13 7.11 17.65
N CYS A 299 -1.11 8.29 17.03
CA CYS A 299 -0.22 8.61 15.92
C CYS A 299 0.80 9.66 16.35
N LEU A 300 2.06 9.42 16.01
CA LEU A 300 3.14 10.38 16.11
C LEU A 300 3.52 10.80 14.69
N GLU A 301 2.93 11.91 14.23
CA GLU A 301 3.06 12.39 12.85
C GLU A 301 4.52 12.72 12.49
N SER A 302 5.32 13.27 13.41
CA SER A 302 6.72 13.65 13.16
C SER A 302 7.60 12.49 12.72
N ASN A 303 7.36 11.28 13.23
CA ASN A 303 8.17 10.09 12.93
C ASN A 303 7.48 9.07 12.03
N ASN A 304 6.24 9.33 11.60
CA ASN A 304 5.40 8.36 10.91
C ASN A 304 5.26 7.03 11.66
N VAL A 305 4.88 7.12 12.93
CA VAL A 305 4.79 5.95 13.83
C VAL A 305 3.41 5.89 14.48
N LEU A 306 2.82 4.69 14.51
CA LEU A 306 1.64 4.38 15.30
C LEU A 306 2.04 3.67 16.59
N LEU A 307 1.33 4.00 17.67
CA LEU A 307 1.53 3.41 19.00
C LEU A 307 0.24 2.75 19.44
N LEU A 308 0.35 1.46 19.77
CA LEU A 308 -0.74 0.60 20.22
C LEU A 308 -0.42 0.12 21.63
N CYS A 309 -1.41 0.13 22.52
CA CYS A 309 -1.28 -0.55 23.80
C CYS A 309 -1.81 -1.97 23.64
N ILE A 310 -0.94 -2.97 23.81
CA ILE A 310 -1.32 -4.38 23.74
C ILE A 310 -0.94 -5.07 25.04
N VAL A 311 -1.95 -5.40 25.85
CA VAL A 311 -1.83 -6.05 27.16
C VAL A 311 -0.95 -5.24 28.11
N GLN A 312 0.37 -5.50 28.15
CA GLN A 312 1.34 -4.80 28.99
C GLN A 312 2.41 -4.03 28.20
N ASN A 313 2.38 -4.11 26.87
CA ASN A 313 3.44 -3.57 26.02
C ASN A 313 2.91 -2.44 25.15
N LEU A 314 3.71 -1.39 24.99
CA LEU A 314 3.48 -0.40 23.95
C LEU A 314 4.13 -0.90 22.66
N VAL A 315 3.31 -1.18 21.66
CA VAL A 315 3.76 -1.65 20.35
C VAL A 315 3.89 -0.46 19.42
N VAL A 316 5.08 -0.36 18.83
CA VAL A 316 5.44 0.68 17.88
C VAL A 316 5.33 0.11 16.47
N VAL A 317 4.49 0.71 15.65
CA VAL A 317 4.25 0.32 14.26
C VAL A 317 4.62 1.49 13.35
N PRO A 318 5.85 1.53 12.81
CA PRO A 318 6.20 2.54 11.82
C PRO A 318 5.41 2.31 10.52
N TYR A 319 5.04 3.39 9.85
CA TYR A 319 4.34 3.33 8.57
C TYR A 319 5.05 4.17 7.52
N VAL A 320 4.79 3.84 6.26
CA VAL A 320 5.21 4.64 5.11
C VAL A 320 3.97 4.98 4.32
N LEU A 321 3.74 6.26 4.09
CA LEU A 321 2.70 6.76 3.21
C LEU A 321 3.31 7.00 1.83
N GLN A 322 2.52 6.72 0.81
CA GLN A 322 2.82 7.08 -0.58
C GLN A 322 1.59 7.78 -1.15
N PRO A 323 1.74 8.62 -2.18
CA PRO A 323 0.59 9.25 -2.81
C PRO A 323 -0.42 8.21 -3.29
N SER A 324 -1.70 8.50 -3.04
CA SER A 324 -2.83 7.70 -3.48
C SER A 324 -2.92 7.71 -5.02
N LEU A 325 -2.31 6.69 -5.62
CA LEU A 325 -2.35 6.38 -7.05
C LEU A 325 -3.01 5.03 -7.28
N LEU A 326 -3.79 4.90 -8.35
CA LEU A 326 -4.50 3.65 -8.66
C LEU A 326 -3.53 2.49 -8.89
N CYS A 327 -2.36 2.74 -9.49
CA CYS A 327 -1.32 1.73 -9.69
C CYS A 327 -0.82 1.11 -8.37
N ASN A 328 -0.89 1.86 -7.26
CA ASN A 328 -0.51 1.37 -5.93
C ASN A 328 -1.58 0.46 -5.29
N LEU A 329 -2.77 0.35 -5.89
CA LEU A 329 -3.92 -0.40 -5.37
C LEU A 329 -4.25 -1.67 -6.16
N ILE A 330 -3.64 -1.87 -7.34
CA ILE A 330 -3.94 -3.02 -8.21
C ILE A 330 -3.57 -4.35 -7.53
N ASP A 331 -2.60 -4.33 -6.60
CA ASP A 331 -2.12 -5.50 -5.88
C ASP A 331 -2.92 -5.80 -4.57
N SER A 332 -3.82 -4.91 -4.13
CA SER A 332 -4.54 -5.07 -2.85
C SER A 332 -5.89 -5.79 -2.95
N LYS A 333 -6.37 -6.09 -4.16
CA LYS A 333 -7.62 -6.81 -4.36
C LYS A 333 -7.42 -8.32 -4.35
N HIS A 334 -7.71 -8.96 -3.21
CA HIS A 334 -8.49 -10.20 -3.29
C HIS A 334 -9.94 -9.81 -3.63
N ILE A 335 -10.32 -9.89 -4.90
CA ILE A 335 -11.72 -9.83 -5.30
C ILE A 335 -12.42 -11.03 -4.67
N ARG A 336 -13.05 -10.85 -3.51
CA ARG A 336 -14.09 -11.78 -3.07
C ARG A 336 -15.37 -11.33 -3.73
N ASP A 337 -15.87 -12.18 -4.61
CA ASP A 337 -17.14 -11.96 -5.29
C ASP A 337 -18.26 -12.06 -4.23
N SER A 338 -18.82 -10.93 -3.81
CA SER A 338 -19.82 -10.85 -2.73
C SER A 338 -21.13 -11.57 -3.07
N ASN A 339 -21.32 -11.95 -4.34
CA ASN A 339 -22.48 -12.67 -4.84
C ASN A 339 -22.23 -14.17 -5.06
N ALA A 340 -21.01 -14.67 -4.86
CA ALA A 340 -20.76 -16.10 -4.89
C ALA A 340 -21.27 -16.72 -3.59
N LYS A 341 -22.30 -17.59 -3.70
CA LYS A 341 -22.65 -18.48 -2.59
C LYS A 341 -21.38 -19.24 -2.18
N PRO A 342 -21.02 -19.30 -0.90
CA PRO A 342 -19.91 -20.11 -0.46
C PRO A 342 -20.30 -21.58 -0.66
N ASP A 343 -19.85 -22.18 -1.75
CA ASP A 343 -19.90 -23.63 -1.87
C ASP A 343 -18.99 -24.20 -0.77
N VAL A 344 -19.62 -24.91 0.15
CA VAL A 344 -18.92 -25.68 1.18
C VAL A 344 -18.17 -26.79 0.46
N VAL A 345 -16.89 -26.57 0.19
CA VAL A 345 -16.00 -27.61 -0.32
C VAL A 345 -15.77 -28.59 0.83
N GLY A 346 -16.49 -29.73 0.78
CA GLY A 346 -16.30 -30.83 1.71
C GLY A 346 -14.93 -31.47 1.47
N TRP A 347 -14.01 -31.28 2.41
CA TRP A 347 -12.73 -32.00 2.39
C TRP A 347 -12.99 -33.48 2.73
N GLY A 348 -13.06 -34.34 1.71
CA GLY A 348 -13.13 -35.80 1.87
C GLY A 348 -14.27 -36.52 1.17
N GLU A 349 -15.20 -35.82 0.51
CA GLU A 349 -16.19 -36.48 -0.34
C GLU A 349 -15.69 -36.53 -1.79
N ALA A 350 -15.55 -37.74 -2.32
CA ALA A 350 -15.22 -37.95 -3.72
C ALA A 350 -16.35 -37.35 -4.57
N VAL A 351 -16.05 -36.24 -5.25
CA VAL A 351 -16.98 -35.62 -6.21
C VAL A 351 -17.30 -36.66 -7.28
N PRO A 352 -18.59 -36.91 -7.61
CA PRO A 352 -18.93 -37.75 -8.75
C PRO A 352 -18.36 -37.11 -10.02
N THR A 353 -17.46 -37.84 -10.69
CA THR A 353 -16.76 -37.44 -11.90
C THR A 353 -17.72 -37.28 -13.07
N THR A 354 -18.38 -36.12 -13.17
CA THR A 354 -18.89 -35.64 -14.47
C THR A 354 -17.71 -35.01 -15.21
N GLY A 355 -16.81 -35.87 -15.69
CA GLY A 355 -15.55 -35.48 -16.31
C GLY A 355 -15.74 -35.01 -17.74
N ASN A 356 -15.27 -33.80 -18.04
CA ASN A 356 -14.80 -33.52 -19.40
C ASN A 356 -13.61 -34.45 -19.65
N PRO A 357 -13.62 -35.27 -20.72
CA PRO A 357 -12.54 -36.21 -20.99
C PRO A 357 -11.23 -35.45 -21.19
N ASN A 358 -10.16 -35.94 -20.56
CA ASN A 358 -8.82 -35.38 -20.68
C ASN A 358 -8.42 -35.31 -22.17
N PRO A 359 -8.12 -34.11 -22.72
CA PRO A 359 -7.67 -33.97 -24.09
C PRO A 359 -6.23 -34.48 -24.30
N LEU A 360 -5.48 -34.72 -23.22
CA LEU A 360 -4.07 -35.11 -23.25
C LEU A 360 -3.90 -36.64 -23.39
N LYS A 361 -3.78 -37.12 -24.64
CA LYS A 361 -3.39 -38.51 -24.94
C LYS A 361 -1.94 -38.56 -25.42
N PHE A 362 -1.10 -39.31 -24.72
CA PHE A 362 0.32 -39.46 -25.03
C PHE A 362 0.61 -40.83 -25.66
N CYS A 363 1.78 -40.99 -26.29
CA CYS A 363 2.13 -42.22 -26.98
C CYS A 363 2.33 -43.42 -26.03
N GLN A 364 2.76 -43.16 -24.78
CA GLN A 364 2.95 -44.19 -23.77
C GLN A 364 1.76 -44.32 -22.81
N GLY A 365 1.51 -45.57 -22.39
CA GLY A 365 0.41 -45.91 -21.49
C GLY A 365 0.58 -45.32 -20.08
N ASP A 366 1.81 -45.26 -19.57
CA ASP A 366 2.09 -44.80 -18.21
C ASP A 366 2.03 -43.26 -18.08
N THR A 367 2.52 -42.52 -19.08
CA THR A 367 2.37 -41.06 -19.16
C THR A 367 0.92 -40.64 -19.37
N THR A 368 0.15 -41.41 -20.14
CA THR A 368 -1.30 -41.18 -20.31
C THR A 368 -2.11 -41.52 -19.05
N ARG A 369 -1.68 -42.52 -18.26
CA ARG A 369 -2.27 -42.80 -16.96
C ARG A 369 -2.00 -41.67 -15.98
N LEU A 370 -0.75 -41.22 -15.90
CA LEU A 370 -0.34 -40.10 -15.06
C LEU A 370 -1.05 -38.81 -15.46
N SER A 371 -1.17 -38.52 -16.76
CA SER A 371 -1.92 -37.34 -17.24
C SER A 371 -3.39 -37.38 -16.82
N ASN A 372 -4.04 -38.55 -16.91
CA ASN A 372 -5.42 -38.72 -16.46
C ASN A 372 -5.54 -38.54 -14.94
N THR A 373 -4.61 -39.07 -14.15
CA THR A 373 -4.64 -38.84 -12.68
C THR A 373 -4.43 -37.39 -12.31
N LEU A 374 -3.54 -36.67 -13.01
CA LEU A 374 -3.28 -35.26 -12.77
C LEU A 374 -4.47 -34.40 -13.19
N TRP A 375 -5.12 -34.75 -14.30
CA TRP A 375 -6.34 -34.11 -14.78
C TRP A 375 -7.53 -34.33 -13.84
N GLU A 376 -7.71 -35.56 -13.34
CA GLU A 376 -8.74 -35.91 -12.35
C GLU A 376 -8.50 -35.21 -11.00
N SER A 377 -7.24 -35.00 -10.62
CA SER A 377 -6.87 -34.32 -9.38
C SER A 377 -6.91 -32.78 -9.45
N ASN A 378 -7.22 -32.20 -10.62
CA ASN A 378 -7.17 -30.76 -10.87
C ASN A 378 -5.84 -30.10 -10.44
N ALA A 379 -4.72 -30.75 -10.80
CA ALA A 379 -3.38 -30.29 -10.42
C ALA A 379 -3.02 -28.93 -11.03
N SER A 380 -2.18 -28.16 -10.36
CA SER A 380 -1.66 -26.89 -10.88
C SER A 380 -0.78 -27.10 -12.11
N SER A 381 -0.75 -26.11 -13.02
CA SER A 381 0.10 -26.09 -14.22
C SER A 381 1.55 -26.46 -13.90
N SER A 382 2.13 -25.87 -12.85
CA SER A 382 3.48 -26.17 -12.36
C SER A 382 3.71 -27.64 -12.05
N ARG A 383 2.76 -28.28 -11.37
CA ARG A 383 2.87 -29.69 -10.95
C ARG A 383 2.72 -30.63 -12.14
N ILE A 384 1.84 -30.28 -13.08
CA ILE A 384 1.69 -31.02 -14.35
C ILE A 384 3.02 -31.02 -15.12
N PHE A 385 3.68 -29.87 -15.24
CA PHE A 385 4.99 -29.79 -15.90
C PHE A 385 6.10 -30.47 -15.09
N ASP A 386 6.11 -30.37 -13.76
CA ASP A 386 7.12 -31.02 -12.93
C ASP A 386 7.06 -32.56 -12.99
N GLU A 387 5.88 -33.15 -13.14
CA GLU A 387 5.70 -34.61 -13.17
C GLU A 387 5.72 -35.19 -14.59
N LEU A 388 5.14 -34.53 -15.59
CA LEU A 388 5.05 -35.08 -16.96
C LEU A 388 6.26 -34.74 -17.83
N LEU A 389 6.85 -33.55 -17.68
CA LEU A 389 7.89 -33.07 -18.59
C LEU A 389 9.22 -33.84 -18.48
N PRO A 390 9.67 -34.31 -17.30
CA PRO A 390 10.82 -35.20 -17.22
C PRO A 390 10.62 -36.51 -17.97
N LEU A 391 9.44 -37.13 -17.84
CA LEU A 391 9.11 -38.40 -18.50
C LEU A 391 9.07 -38.22 -20.02
N LEU A 392 8.43 -37.16 -20.51
CA LEU A 392 8.39 -36.84 -21.95
C LEU A 392 9.78 -36.53 -22.53
N LYS A 393 10.71 -35.98 -21.72
CA LYS A 393 12.10 -35.75 -22.13
C LYS A 393 12.91 -37.05 -22.20
N GLU A 394 12.73 -37.95 -21.23
CA GLU A 394 13.34 -39.28 -21.23
C GLU A 394 12.85 -40.10 -22.44
N ASP A 395 11.55 -40.01 -22.73
CA ASP A 395 10.89 -40.70 -23.85
C ASP A 395 11.15 -40.04 -25.22
N LYS A 396 11.66 -38.81 -25.24
CA LYS A 396 11.85 -37.98 -26.44
C LYS A 396 10.57 -37.80 -27.28
N ASP A 397 9.40 -37.77 -26.64
CA ASP A 397 8.10 -37.59 -27.28
C ASP A 397 7.82 -36.11 -27.58
N ILE A 398 8.30 -35.63 -28.73
CA ILE A 398 8.15 -34.22 -29.16
C ILE A 398 6.67 -33.88 -29.42
N ASP A 399 5.89 -34.81 -29.97
CA ASP A 399 4.48 -34.60 -30.27
C ASP A 399 3.67 -34.46 -28.97
N GLY A 400 4.00 -35.25 -27.94
CA GLY A 400 3.48 -35.10 -26.59
C GLY A 400 3.82 -33.75 -25.95
N ILE A 401 5.06 -33.26 -26.09
CA ILE A 401 5.45 -31.95 -25.56
C ILE A 401 4.68 -30.83 -26.26
N CYS A 402 4.53 -30.86 -27.59
CA CYS A 402 3.73 -29.88 -28.33
C CYS A 402 2.25 -29.90 -27.92
N LEU A 403 1.70 -31.08 -27.67
CA LEU A 403 0.32 -31.24 -27.19
C LEU A 403 0.14 -30.69 -25.77
N LEU A 404 1.15 -30.85 -24.91
CA LEU A 404 1.15 -30.27 -23.56
C LEU A 404 1.22 -28.73 -23.60
N LEU A 405 2.11 -28.17 -24.43
CA LEU A 405 2.30 -26.72 -24.58
C LEU A 405 1.07 -26.03 -25.20
N SER A 406 0.37 -26.70 -26.11
CA SER A 406 -0.88 -26.16 -26.69
C SER A 406 -2.08 -26.23 -25.73
N SER A 407 -2.08 -27.21 -24.81
CA SER A 407 -3.19 -27.42 -23.89
C SER A 407 -3.06 -26.60 -22.59
N VAL A 408 -1.85 -26.45 -22.07
CA VAL A 408 -1.56 -25.73 -20.81
C VAL A 408 -0.83 -24.44 -21.13
N LYS A 409 -1.52 -23.29 -20.99
CA LYS A 409 -1.00 -21.97 -21.38
C LYS A 409 0.04 -21.38 -20.43
N ASP A 410 0.09 -21.86 -19.20
CA ASP A 410 0.92 -21.30 -18.12
C ASP A 410 2.14 -22.19 -17.86
N LEU A 411 3.21 -21.96 -18.64
CA LEU A 411 4.46 -22.71 -18.56
C LEU A 411 5.46 -21.99 -17.63
N PRO A 412 5.93 -22.62 -16.54
CA PRO A 412 6.96 -22.03 -15.70
C PRO A 412 8.27 -21.78 -16.48
N GLU A 413 8.89 -20.61 -16.28
CA GLU A 413 10.09 -20.17 -17.01
C GLU A 413 11.30 -21.08 -16.77
N LYS A 414 11.32 -21.77 -15.63
CA LYS A 414 12.29 -22.84 -15.33
C LYS A 414 12.29 -23.93 -16.40
N TRP A 415 11.11 -24.33 -16.85
CA TRP A 415 10.91 -25.40 -17.84
C TRP A 415 11.05 -24.88 -19.26
N LEU A 416 10.68 -23.62 -19.53
CA LEU A 416 10.94 -22.94 -20.79
C LEU A 416 12.44 -22.96 -21.14
N ALA A 417 13.31 -22.54 -20.21
CA ALA A 417 14.76 -22.56 -20.41
C ALA A 417 15.31 -23.99 -20.62
N ASP A 418 14.80 -24.98 -19.88
CA ASP A 418 15.23 -26.37 -20.08
C ASP A 418 14.76 -26.95 -21.42
N LEU A 419 13.56 -26.58 -21.88
CA LEU A 419 13.02 -27.08 -23.15
C LEU A 419 13.74 -26.44 -24.33
N LEU A 420 14.11 -25.15 -24.23
CA LEU A 420 15.00 -24.51 -25.20
C LEU A 420 16.32 -25.27 -25.28
N ASN A 421 16.97 -25.54 -24.14
CA ASN A 421 18.22 -26.28 -24.15
C ASN A 421 18.06 -27.70 -24.73
N PHE A 422 17.01 -28.43 -24.31
CA PHE A 422 16.69 -29.77 -24.81
C PHE A 422 16.46 -29.81 -26.33
N SER A 423 15.79 -28.79 -26.88
CA SER A 423 15.53 -28.69 -28.32
C SER A 423 16.82 -28.46 -29.13
N LEU A 424 17.87 -27.92 -28.50
CA LEU A 424 19.14 -27.53 -29.14
C LEU A 424 20.27 -28.55 -28.89
N GLU A 425 20.16 -29.36 -27.84
CA GLU A 425 21.15 -30.35 -27.42
C GLU A 425 21.11 -31.68 -28.21
N ASN A 426 20.18 -31.86 -29.15
CA ASN A 426 20.00 -33.14 -29.85
C ASN A 426 20.23 -33.07 -31.37
N ASN A 427 21.18 -33.87 -31.88
CA ASN A 427 21.28 -34.25 -33.30
C ASN A 427 20.21 -35.31 -33.68
N LEU A 428 18.93 -35.03 -33.40
CA LEU A 428 17.81 -35.97 -33.61
C LEU A 428 16.89 -35.53 -34.76
N ILE A 429 17.25 -35.96 -35.97
CA ILE A 429 16.47 -36.55 -37.09
C ILE A 429 15.10 -35.96 -37.56
N GLU A 430 14.34 -35.12 -36.84
CA GLU A 430 13.06 -34.58 -37.36
C GLU A 430 13.01 -33.04 -37.34
N GLY A 431 13.69 -32.44 -38.31
CA GLY A 431 13.88 -30.98 -38.41
C GLY A 431 12.58 -30.16 -38.42
N ASP A 432 11.45 -30.70 -38.88
CA ASP A 432 10.20 -29.93 -38.97
C ASP A 432 9.37 -29.95 -37.67
N LYS A 433 9.43 -31.02 -36.87
CA LYS A 433 8.71 -31.07 -35.58
C LYS A 433 9.40 -30.24 -34.51
N LEU A 434 10.74 -30.25 -34.48
CA LEU A 434 11.52 -29.41 -33.57
C LEU A 434 11.37 -27.92 -33.89
N LYS A 435 11.29 -27.55 -35.18
CA LYS A 435 10.98 -26.18 -35.58
C LYS A 435 9.61 -25.74 -35.05
N LYS A 436 8.57 -26.57 -35.21
CA LYS A 436 7.25 -26.27 -34.63
C LYS A 436 7.29 -26.10 -33.11
N MET A 437 8.03 -26.96 -32.41
CA MET A 437 8.22 -26.84 -30.96
C MET A 437 8.93 -25.53 -30.59
N LEU A 438 9.99 -25.17 -31.31
CA LEU A 438 10.73 -23.91 -31.09
C LEU A 438 9.87 -22.68 -31.38
N GLU A 439 9.09 -22.69 -32.45
CA GLU A 439 8.15 -21.60 -32.78
C GLU A 439 7.07 -21.44 -31.70
N ILE A 440 6.54 -22.54 -31.17
CA ILE A 440 5.62 -22.52 -30.03
C ILE A 440 6.32 -21.95 -28.78
N LEU A 441 7.52 -22.41 -28.45
CA LEU A 441 8.25 -21.92 -27.26
C LEU A 441 8.60 -20.43 -27.35
N LEU A 442 8.98 -19.95 -28.54
CA LEU A 442 9.34 -18.55 -28.78
C LEU A 442 8.12 -17.62 -28.83
N SER A 443 6.92 -18.16 -29.05
CA SER A 443 5.68 -17.37 -29.05
C SER A 443 4.99 -17.30 -27.67
N LEU A 444 5.49 -18.03 -26.68
CA LEU A 444 4.99 -17.96 -25.30
C LEU A 444 5.34 -16.62 -24.64
N SER A 445 4.44 -16.13 -23.77
CA SER A 445 4.70 -14.98 -22.91
C SER A 445 5.64 -15.34 -21.77
N TYR A 446 6.62 -14.50 -21.49
CA TYR A 446 7.61 -14.71 -20.43
C TYR A 446 7.88 -13.43 -19.63
N SER A 447 8.46 -13.59 -18.44
CA SER A 447 9.03 -12.49 -17.66
C SER A 447 10.54 -12.43 -17.82
N ASP A 448 11.06 -11.33 -18.36
CA ASP A 448 12.50 -11.11 -18.59
C ASP A 448 13.34 -11.35 -17.32
N VAL A 449 12.86 -10.83 -16.18
CA VAL A 449 13.59 -10.86 -14.90
C VAL A 449 13.76 -12.30 -14.37
N VAL A 450 12.73 -13.12 -14.53
CA VAL A 450 12.72 -14.50 -14.02
C VAL A 450 13.46 -15.42 -15.00
N LEU A 451 13.15 -15.29 -16.29
CA LEU A 451 13.72 -16.14 -17.33
C LEU A 451 15.23 -15.96 -17.48
N LEU A 452 15.74 -14.73 -17.37
CA LEU A 452 17.17 -14.42 -17.51
C LEU A 452 18.03 -15.20 -16.52
N ASN A 453 17.56 -15.39 -15.28
CA ASN A 453 18.27 -16.20 -14.27
C ASN A 453 18.27 -17.69 -14.63
N HIS A 454 17.22 -18.19 -15.27
CA HIS A 454 17.13 -19.58 -15.70
C HIS A 454 17.98 -19.86 -16.95
N LEU A 455 17.97 -18.95 -17.94
CA LEU A 455 18.81 -19.05 -19.13
C LEU A 455 20.30 -19.13 -18.76
N ARG A 456 20.77 -18.22 -17.90
CA ARG A 456 22.16 -18.22 -17.40
C ARG A 456 22.60 -19.51 -16.72
N ARG A 457 21.68 -20.22 -16.06
CA ARG A 457 22.00 -21.42 -15.28
C ARG A 457 21.91 -22.70 -16.10
N LYS A 458 21.06 -22.73 -17.12
CA LYS A 458 20.63 -23.97 -17.78
C LYS A 458 21.08 -24.10 -19.22
N MET A 459 21.32 -23.00 -19.93
CA MET A 459 21.75 -23.02 -21.32
C MET A 459 23.27 -23.16 -21.41
N THR A 460 23.73 -24.01 -22.32
CA THR A 460 25.16 -24.13 -22.65
C THR A 460 25.56 -23.11 -23.73
N THR A 461 26.83 -22.72 -23.77
CA THR A 461 27.33 -21.76 -24.78
C THR A 461 27.11 -22.23 -26.22
N GLN A 462 27.19 -23.55 -26.48
CA GLN A 462 26.92 -24.12 -27.80
C GLN A 462 25.43 -24.03 -28.17
N SER A 463 24.52 -24.32 -27.24
CA SER A 463 23.08 -24.15 -27.44
C SER A 463 22.73 -22.69 -27.68
N THR A 464 23.33 -21.76 -26.94
CA THR A 464 23.15 -20.32 -27.11
C THR A 464 23.53 -19.84 -28.52
N ILE A 465 24.68 -20.30 -29.05
CA ILE A 465 25.10 -19.95 -30.42
C ILE A 465 24.13 -20.51 -31.47
N LYS A 466 23.70 -21.77 -31.33
CA LYS A 466 22.71 -22.37 -32.24
C LYS A 466 21.37 -21.64 -32.21
N LEU A 467 20.92 -21.23 -31.02
CA LEU A 467 19.68 -20.48 -30.86
C LEU A 467 19.77 -19.09 -31.51
N LEU A 468 20.89 -18.38 -31.32
CA LEU A 468 21.13 -17.09 -31.97
C LEU A 468 21.21 -17.22 -33.49
N GLN A 469 21.80 -18.29 -34.03
CA GLN A 469 21.77 -18.58 -35.47
C GLN A 469 20.35 -18.82 -35.98
N TYR A 470 19.55 -19.60 -35.24
CA TYR A 470 18.16 -19.85 -35.59
C TYR A 470 17.31 -18.57 -35.55
N LEU A 471 17.48 -17.74 -34.52
CA LEU A 471 16.81 -16.44 -34.41
C LEU A 471 17.26 -15.47 -35.52
N ALA A 472 18.53 -15.50 -35.94
CA ALA A 472 19.00 -14.70 -37.07
C ALA A 472 18.34 -15.12 -38.40
N GLU A 473 18.14 -16.43 -38.62
CA GLU A 473 17.41 -16.94 -39.78
C GLU A 473 15.92 -16.60 -39.71
N LEU A 474 15.30 -16.73 -38.53
CA LEU A 474 13.92 -16.27 -38.31
C LEU A 474 13.78 -14.77 -38.58
N LEU A 475 14.71 -13.93 -38.11
CA LEU A 475 14.69 -12.49 -38.35
C LEU A 475 14.76 -12.14 -39.85
N LYS A 476 15.46 -12.95 -40.67
CA LYS A 476 15.46 -12.79 -42.14
C LYS A 476 14.12 -13.17 -42.77
N ILE A 477 13.46 -14.21 -42.27
CA ILE A 477 12.19 -14.74 -42.80
C ILE A 477 11.02 -13.87 -42.37
N CYS A 478 11.01 -13.41 -41.12
CA CYS A 478 9.98 -12.57 -40.51
C CYS A 478 9.93 -11.15 -41.08
N LYS A 479 10.73 -10.83 -42.12
CA LYS A 479 11.00 -9.46 -42.52
C LYS A 479 9.72 -8.64 -42.74
N TRP A 480 8.65 -9.10 -43.42
CA TRP A 480 7.37 -8.33 -43.49
C TRP A 480 6.07 -9.14 -43.80
N ALA A 481 6.03 -10.45 -43.57
CA ALA A 481 4.88 -11.27 -43.96
C ALA A 481 3.79 -11.32 -42.86
N LYS A 482 2.71 -10.54 -43.01
CA LYS A 482 1.40 -10.95 -42.49
C LYS A 482 0.76 -11.89 -43.51
N ASP A 483 1.10 -13.17 -43.47
CA ASP A 483 0.28 -14.17 -44.14
C ASP A 483 -1.00 -14.34 -43.34
N GLU A 484 -2.11 -13.78 -43.82
CA GLU A 484 -3.46 -13.84 -43.22
C GLU A 484 -4.05 -15.26 -43.11
N THR A 485 -3.27 -16.32 -43.36
CA THR A 485 -3.80 -17.70 -43.48
C THR A 485 -2.98 -18.81 -42.83
N SER A 486 -1.99 -18.53 -41.96
CA SER A 486 -1.30 -19.63 -41.25
C SER A 486 -1.33 -19.50 -39.72
N GLU A 487 -1.69 -20.63 -39.10
CA GLU A 487 -1.90 -20.98 -37.69
C GLU A 487 -1.13 -20.15 -36.64
N THR A 488 -1.78 -19.98 -35.48
CA THR A 488 -1.47 -19.18 -34.28
C THR A 488 -0.13 -19.48 -33.57
N SER A 489 0.90 -20.00 -34.24
CA SER A 489 2.10 -20.55 -33.60
C SER A 489 3.43 -19.99 -34.06
N LYS A 490 3.48 -18.92 -34.88
CA LYS A 490 4.74 -18.30 -35.31
C LYS A 490 5.07 -17.05 -34.48
N PRO A 491 6.34 -16.85 -34.06
CA PRO A 491 6.73 -15.68 -33.28
C PRO A 491 6.70 -14.41 -34.14
N ASP A 492 6.20 -13.32 -33.55
CA ASP A 492 6.17 -11.99 -34.18
C ASP A 492 7.58 -11.37 -34.24
N PHE A 493 7.78 -10.41 -35.13
CA PHE A 493 9.05 -9.69 -35.29
C PHE A 493 9.53 -9.08 -33.96
N SER A 494 8.63 -8.46 -33.19
CA SER A 494 8.96 -7.93 -31.85
C SER A 494 9.47 -9.02 -30.92
N GLN A 495 8.76 -10.16 -30.87
CA GLN A 495 9.13 -11.28 -30.00
C GLN A 495 10.51 -11.83 -30.34
N VAL A 496 10.85 -11.95 -31.63
CA VAL A 496 12.18 -12.41 -32.07
C VAL A 496 13.29 -11.44 -31.62
N VAL A 497 13.06 -10.13 -31.72
CA VAL A 497 14.02 -9.11 -31.27
C VAL A 497 14.18 -9.12 -29.75
N ASP A 498 13.08 -9.28 -29.00
CA ASP A 498 13.10 -9.38 -27.55
C ASP A 498 13.89 -10.62 -27.10
N TRP A 499 13.70 -11.76 -27.78
CA TRP A 499 14.47 -12.99 -27.53
C TRP A 499 15.96 -12.83 -27.83
N ILE A 500 16.34 -12.20 -28.95
CA ILE A 500 17.74 -11.91 -29.27
C ILE A 500 18.36 -11.04 -28.17
N SER A 501 17.66 -10.00 -27.73
CA SER A 501 18.12 -9.09 -26.67
C SER A 501 18.32 -9.83 -25.34
N LEU A 502 17.33 -10.63 -24.94
CA LEU A 502 17.36 -11.40 -23.69
C LEU A 502 18.50 -12.43 -23.66
N ILE A 503 18.74 -13.12 -24.77
CA ILE A 503 19.82 -14.13 -24.86
C ILE A 503 21.20 -13.46 -24.82
N LEU A 504 21.36 -12.32 -25.50
CA LEU A 504 22.58 -11.53 -25.44
C LEU A 504 22.83 -11.04 -23.99
N ASP A 505 21.82 -10.53 -23.31
CA ASP A 505 21.93 -10.07 -21.91
C ASP A 505 22.23 -11.21 -20.93
N ALA A 506 21.67 -12.40 -21.17
CA ALA A 506 21.92 -13.58 -20.36
C ALA A 506 23.39 -14.03 -20.48
N HIS A 507 23.94 -14.14 -21.70
CA HIS A 507 25.24 -14.78 -21.96
C HIS A 507 26.36 -13.82 -22.45
N HIS A 508 26.23 -12.50 -22.27
CA HIS A 508 27.21 -11.52 -22.76
C HIS A 508 28.67 -11.82 -22.39
N HIS A 509 28.97 -12.19 -21.13
CA HIS A 509 30.33 -12.52 -20.70
C HIS A 509 30.86 -13.78 -21.40
N GLU A 510 30.04 -14.82 -21.55
CA GLU A 510 30.42 -16.07 -22.20
C GLU A 510 30.64 -15.88 -23.70
N LEU A 511 29.78 -15.10 -24.35
CA LEU A 511 29.91 -14.74 -25.76
C LEU A 511 31.14 -13.85 -26.03
N LEU A 512 31.51 -12.97 -25.09
CA LEU A 512 32.74 -12.19 -25.17
C LEU A 512 33.99 -13.05 -25.04
N ILE A 513 33.99 -14.03 -24.13
CA ILE A 513 35.10 -14.98 -23.95
C ILE A 513 35.22 -15.92 -25.17
N ALA A 514 34.08 -16.41 -25.68
CA ALA A 514 34.01 -17.19 -26.91
C ALA A 514 34.30 -16.36 -28.18
N GLY A 515 34.45 -15.03 -28.07
CA GLY A 515 34.79 -14.13 -29.18
C GLY A 515 36.17 -14.37 -29.79
N SER A 516 36.96 -15.31 -29.28
CA SER A 516 38.15 -15.83 -29.97
C SER A 516 37.78 -16.65 -31.22
N ASP A 517 36.57 -17.23 -31.27
CA ASP A 517 36.05 -17.94 -32.43
C ASP A 517 35.51 -16.98 -33.49
N GLU A 518 35.97 -17.17 -34.73
CA GLU A 518 35.57 -16.34 -35.88
C GLU A 518 34.07 -16.48 -36.19
N GLN A 519 33.46 -17.62 -35.85
CA GLN A 519 32.03 -17.89 -36.05
C GLN A 519 31.12 -17.00 -35.21
N VAL A 520 31.48 -16.76 -33.94
CA VAL A 520 30.69 -15.92 -33.02
C VAL A 520 30.76 -14.45 -33.46
N LYS A 521 31.96 -14.00 -33.87
CA LYS A 521 32.16 -12.65 -34.42
C LYS A 521 31.34 -12.41 -35.69
N GLN A 522 31.32 -13.38 -36.61
CA GLN A 522 30.52 -13.29 -37.83
C GLN A 522 29.03 -13.26 -37.51
N LEU A 523 28.55 -14.08 -36.57
CA LEU A 523 27.15 -14.11 -36.16
C LEU A 523 26.70 -12.78 -35.54
N ILE A 524 27.49 -12.19 -34.63
CA ILE A 524 27.15 -10.90 -34.01
C ILE A 524 27.15 -9.78 -35.05
N LYS A 525 28.10 -9.78 -36.00
CA LYS A 525 28.10 -8.82 -37.11
C LYS A 525 26.87 -8.99 -38.01
N GLN A 526 26.49 -10.22 -38.32
CA GLN A 526 25.28 -10.53 -39.09
C GLN A 526 24.02 -10.05 -38.37
N LEU A 527 23.88 -10.33 -37.07
CA LEU A 527 22.77 -9.85 -36.26
C LEU A 527 22.72 -8.31 -36.23
N GLY A 528 23.85 -7.65 -36.00
CA GLY A 528 23.93 -6.19 -36.01
C GLY A 528 23.55 -5.58 -37.37
N GLN A 529 23.97 -6.19 -38.47
CA GLN A 529 23.57 -5.76 -39.81
C GLN A 529 22.07 -5.94 -40.03
N LEU A 530 21.52 -7.11 -39.67
CA LEU A 530 20.09 -7.40 -39.84
C LEU A 530 19.20 -6.46 -39.02
N VAL A 531 19.57 -6.19 -37.77
CA VAL A 531 18.84 -5.25 -36.90
C VAL A 531 18.97 -3.81 -37.41
N GLY A 532 20.14 -3.42 -37.91
CA GLY A 532 20.35 -2.11 -38.55
C GLY A 532 19.47 -1.92 -39.78
N GLU A 533 19.44 -2.90 -40.69
CA GLU A 533 18.54 -2.89 -41.86
C GLU A 533 17.07 -2.78 -41.45
N SER A 534 16.66 -3.50 -40.39
CA SER A 534 15.30 -3.43 -39.86
C SER A 534 14.98 -2.06 -39.24
N TYR A 535 15.94 -1.46 -38.53
CA TYR A 535 15.80 -0.13 -37.94
C TYR A 535 15.61 0.95 -39.01
N ASP A 536 16.42 0.94 -40.07
CA ASP A 536 16.32 1.92 -41.16
C ASP A 536 14.94 1.89 -41.84
N VAL A 537 14.36 0.69 -41.98
CA VAL A 537 13.01 0.52 -42.53
C VAL A 537 11.94 1.02 -41.55
N LEU A 538 12.05 0.70 -40.25
CA LEU A 538 11.10 1.16 -39.23
C LEU A 538 11.17 2.68 -39.02
N ASP A 539 12.36 3.29 -39.08
CA ASP A 539 12.54 4.73 -39.00
C ASP A 539 11.92 5.42 -40.22
N SER A 540 12.15 4.89 -41.42
CA SER A 540 11.50 5.38 -42.64
C SER A 540 9.96 5.31 -42.56
N LEU A 541 9.42 4.23 -41.97
CA LEU A 541 7.98 4.07 -41.75
C LEU A 541 7.47 5.06 -40.69
N GLY A 542 8.18 5.23 -39.58
CA GLY A 542 7.85 6.20 -38.53
C GLY A 542 7.83 7.63 -39.05
N GLN A 543 8.76 8.00 -39.94
CA GLN A 543 8.74 9.30 -40.62
C GLN A 543 7.51 9.51 -41.53
N SER A 544 6.86 8.43 -41.97
CA SER A 544 5.64 8.47 -42.79
C SER A 544 4.35 8.44 -41.98
N GLU A 545 4.36 8.02 -40.71
CA GLU A 545 3.20 7.99 -39.81
C GLU A 545 2.50 9.36 -39.68
N PRO A 546 3.21 10.51 -39.57
CA PRO A 546 2.58 11.83 -39.56
C PRO A 546 1.81 12.13 -40.85
N LEU A 547 2.30 11.64 -41.99
CA LEU A 547 1.64 11.82 -43.29
C LEU A 547 0.38 10.94 -43.39
N VAL A 548 0.44 9.71 -42.88
CA VAL A 548 -0.71 8.80 -42.84
C VAL A 548 -1.80 9.33 -41.90
N THR A 549 -1.43 9.81 -40.71
CA THR A 549 -2.38 10.41 -39.76
C THR A 549 -2.99 11.71 -40.30
N LEU A 550 -2.23 12.52 -41.05
CA LEU A 550 -2.76 13.68 -41.78
C LEU A 550 -3.78 13.27 -42.86
N LEU A 551 -3.53 12.18 -43.59
CA LEU A 551 -4.44 11.63 -44.60
C LEU A 551 -5.71 11.04 -43.99
N GLU A 552 -5.62 10.30 -42.88
CA GLU A 552 -6.78 9.79 -42.13
C GLU A 552 -7.66 10.93 -41.61
N GLN A 553 -7.05 12.02 -41.15
CA GLN A 553 -7.76 13.23 -40.71
C GLN A 553 -8.26 14.10 -41.88
N LYS A 554 -8.05 13.69 -43.13
CA LYS A 554 -8.36 14.43 -44.37
C LYS A 554 -7.80 15.86 -44.38
N ARG A 555 -6.65 16.09 -43.73
CA ARG A 555 -5.99 17.40 -43.66
C ARG A 555 -4.83 17.43 -44.65
N ARG A 556 -4.64 18.57 -45.31
CA ARG A 556 -3.47 18.78 -46.18
C ARG A 556 -2.22 18.92 -45.30
N PRO A 557 -1.06 18.37 -45.73
CA PRO A 557 0.20 18.63 -45.02
C PRO A 557 0.46 20.14 -44.97
N PRO A 558 1.05 20.66 -43.87
CA PRO A 558 1.30 22.07 -43.73
C PRO A 558 2.21 22.56 -44.86
N GLU A 559 1.70 23.44 -45.72
CA GLU A 559 2.52 24.14 -46.70
C GLU A 559 3.63 24.88 -45.95
N ASN A 560 4.87 24.66 -46.39
CA ASN A 560 6.05 25.34 -45.87
C ASN A 560 5.98 26.82 -46.28
N ARG A 561 5.12 27.59 -45.60
CA ARG A 561 4.94 29.02 -45.83
C ARG A 561 6.18 29.73 -45.30
N ARG A 562 7.19 29.91 -46.16
CA ARG A 562 8.19 30.97 -46.00
C ARG A 562 7.43 32.29 -45.85
N LYS A 563 7.35 32.81 -44.62
CA LYS A 563 6.84 34.15 -44.35
C LYS A 563 7.98 35.14 -44.56
N ASP A 564 8.35 35.38 -45.82
CA ASP A 564 9.32 36.42 -46.18
C ASP A 564 8.55 37.73 -46.42
N TRP A 565 8.16 38.43 -45.35
CA TRP A 565 7.49 39.74 -45.47
C TRP A 565 8.47 40.90 -45.71
N TYR A 566 9.78 40.66 -45.62
CA TYR A 566 10.84 41.46 -46.22
C TYR A 566 12.16 40.67 -46.17
N ALA A 567 13.05 40.89 -47.14
CA ALA A 567 14.41 40.35 -47.16
C ALA A 567 15.40 41.52 -47.37
N ILE A 568 16.46 41.58 -46.57
CA ILE A 568 17.53 42.57 -46.72
C ILE A 568 18.71 41.86 -47.39
N GLU A 569 19.00 42.21 -48.64
CA GLU A 569 20.17 41.74 -49.37
C GLU A 569 21.21 42.86 -49.47
N VAL A 570 22.45 42.55 -49.09
CA VAL A 570 23.59 43.47 -49.14
C VAL A 570 24.31 43.28 -50.47
N VAL A 571 24.20 44.26 -51.36
CA VAL A 571 24.89 44.27 -52.66
C VAL A 571 26.23 45.00 -52.50
N ARG A 572 27.35 44.33 -52.83
CA ARG A 572 28.65 45.00 -53.01
C ARG A 572 28.68 45.66 -54.39
N LEU A 573 28.81 46.97 -54.43
CA LEU A 573 29.14 47.72 -55.64
C LEU A 573 30.63 47.49 -55.96
N LEU A 574 30.90 47.09 -57.19
CA LEU A 574 32.24 46.79 -57.73
C LEU A 574 33.19 47.98 -57.64
#